data_AF-A0A7V3CXR1-F1
#
_entry.id   AF-A0A7V3CXR1-F1
#
_cell.length_a   1.000
_cell.length_b   1.000
_cell.length_c   1.000
_cell.angle_alpha   90.00
_cell.angle_beta   90.00
_cell.angle_gamma   90.00
#
_symmetry.space_group_name_H-M   'P 1'
#
loop_
_entity.id
_entity.type
_entity.pdbx_description
1 polymer ?
#
loop_
_entity_poly.entity_id
_entity_poly.type
_entity_poly.pdbx_seq_one_letter_code
_entity_poly.pdbx_strand_id
1 'polypeptide(L)' 'MSDEKDIKQKILHTAEEMFQKFGYSKVTMEEIASNLNISKKTLYKHFANKEHIL' A
#
# COMPACT_ATOMS: atom_id res chain seq x y z
N MET A 1 13.88 -16.61 -4.05
CA MET A 1 12.47 -16.43 -3.64
C MET A 1 12.45 -15.35 -2.56
N SER A 2 12.51 -14.07 -2.94
CA SER A 2 12.64 -12.96 -1.98
C SER A 2 11.67 -11.80 -2.25
N ASP A 3 10.91 -11.89 -3.34
CA ASP A 3 10.21 -10.75 -3.97
C ASP A 3 8.89 -10.40 -3.28
N GLU A 4 8.22 -11.38 -2.67
CA GLU A 4 6.87 -11.17 -2.11
C GLU A 4 6.90 -10.45 -0.75
N LYS A 5 7.96 -10.65 0.04
CA LYS A 5 8.15 -9.96 1.32
C LYS A 5 8.52 -8.50 1.11
N ASP A 6 9.29 -8.23 0.06
CA ASP A 6 9.73 -6.89 -0.35
C ASP A 6 8.55 -6.01 -0.78
N ILE A 7 7.62 -6.55 -1.59
CA ILE A 7 6.40 -5.84 -2.00
C ILE A 7 5.54 -5.45 -0.79
N LYS A 8 5.35 -6.36 0.17
CA LYS A 8 4.57 -6.06 1.39
C LYS A 8 5.18 -4.90 2.18
N GLN A 9 6.50 -4.89 2.35
CA GLN A 9 7.20 -3.82 3.08
C GLN A 9 7.11 -2.49 2.34
N LYS A 10 7.25 -2.49 1.00
CA LYS A 10 7.06 -1.29 0.18
C LYS A 10 5.65 -0.71 0.32
N ILE A 11 4.62 -1.55 0.31
CA ILE A 11 3.23 -1.12 0.52
C ILE A 11 3.06 -0.46 1.89
N LEU A 12 3.56 -1.09 2.96
CA LEU A 12 3.51 -0.54 4.31
C LEU A 12 4.19 0.83 4.40
N HIS A 13 5.43 0.92 3.93
CA HIS A 13 6.22 2.16 4.03
C HIS A 13 5.57 3.30 3.24
N THR A 14 5.21 3.07 1.97
CA THR A 14 4.57 4.09 1.14
C THR A 14 3.22 4.51 1.70
N ALA A 15 2.42 3.57 2.20
CA ALA A 15 1.13 3.90 2.80
C ALA A 15 1.30 4.72 4.08
N GLU A 16 2.25 4.39 4.95
CA GLU A 16 2.57 5.14 6.16
C GLU A 16 2.96 6.60 5.82
N GLU A 17 3.87 6.78 4.87
CA GLU A 17 4.28 8.12 4.39
C GLU A 17 3.08 8.90 3.85
N MET A 18 2.23 8.26 3.04
CA MET A 18 1.03 8.88 2.49
C MET A 18 0.01 9.22 3.58
N PHE A 19 -0.19 8.35 4.58
CA PHE A 19 -1.09 8.61 5.70
C PHE A 19 -0.61 9.79 6.53
N GLN A 20 0.69 9.91 6.77
CA GLN A 20 1.26 11.06 7.48
C GLN A 20 1.15 12.35 6.67
N LYS A 21 1.37 12.29 5.35
CA LYS A 21 1.40 13.48 4.48
C LYS A 21 0.01 14.00 4.10
N PHE A 22 -0.91 13.10 3.81
CA PHE A 22 -2.24 13.44 3.28
C PHE A 22 -3.39 13.16 4.26
N GLY A 23 -3.15 12.35 5.31
CA GLY A 23 -4.15 11.89 6.25
C GLY A 23 -4.84 10.60 5.79
N TYR A 24 -5.07 9.69 6.74
CA TYR A 24 -5.66 8.36 6.50
C TYR A 24 -6.96 8.36 5.67
N SER A 25 -7.84 9.34 5.89
CA SER A 25 -9.11 9.44 5.17
C SER A 25 -8.95 9.83 3.69
N LYS A 26 -7.90 10.58 3.33
CA LYS A 26 -7.67 11.05 1.96
C LYS A 26 -6.92 10.06 1.10
N VAL A 27 -6.12 9.19 1.72
CA VAL A 27 -5.38 8.15 1.00
C VAL A 27 -6.33 7.00 0.64
N THR A 28 -6.20 6.46 -0.57
CA THR A 28 -6.94 5.29 -1.03
C THR A 28 -5.99 4.15 -1.37
N MET A 29 -6.51 2.93 -1.39
CA MET A 29 -5.76 1.75 -1.86
C MET A 29 -5.26 1.94 -3.29
N GLU A 30 -6.02 2.65 -4.12
CA GLU A 30 -5.67 2.93 -5.52
C GLU A 30 -4.47 3.87 -5.63
N GLU A 31 -4.44 4.93 -4.83
CA GLU A 31 -3.32 5.88 -4.79
C GLU A 31 -2.03 5.19 -4.35
N ILE A 32 -2.10 4.31 -3.33
CA ILE A 32 -0.94 3.53 -2.85
C ILE A 32 -0.42 2.60 -3.95
N ALA A 33 -1.33 1.90 -4.64
CA ALA A 33 -0.95 0.99 -5.73
C ALA A 33 -0.32 1.76 -6.91
N SER A 34 -0.89 2.91 -7.28
CA SER A 34 -0.35 3.79 -8.32
C SER A 34 1.03 4.33 -7.96
N ASN A 35 1.25 4.75 -6.71
CA ASN A 35 2.53 5.28 -6.24
C ASN A 35 3.65 4.22 -6.29
N LEU A 36 3.29 2.96 -6.02
CA LEU A 36 4.21 1.82 -6.10
C LEU A 36 4.33 1.21 -7.50
N ASN A 37 3.62 1.77 -8.50
CA ASN A 37 3.56 1.25 -9.86
C ASN A 37 3.16 -0.25 -9.91
N ILE A 38 2.26 -0.66 -9.02
CA ILE A 38 1.70 -2.01 -8.97
C ILE A 38 0.21 -2.00 -9.32
N SER A 39 -0.28 -3.14 -9.80
CA SER A 39 -1.72 -3.30 -10.01
C SER A 39 -2.48 -3.34 -8.69
N LYS A 40 -3.70 -2.80 -8.67
CA LYS A 40 -4.65 -2.93 -7.55
C LYS A 40 -4.78 -4.39 -7.11
N LYS A 41 -4.84 -5.33 -8.06
CA LYS A 41 -4.90 -6.78 -7.77
C LYS A 41 -3.73 -7.26 -6.92
N THR A 42 -2.52 -6.75 -7.18
CA THR A 42 -1.31 -7.10 -6.39
C THR A 42 -1.41 -6.53 -4.99
N LEU A 43 -1.82 -5.27 -4.84
CA LEU A 43 -2.08 -4.66 -3.54
C LEU A 43 -3.13 -5.45 -2.75
N TYR A 44 -4.28 -5.73 -3.36
CA TYR A 44 -5.37 -6.50 -2.73
C TYR A 44 -5.01 -7.96 -2.42
N LYS A 45 -4.04 -8.56 -3.13
CA LYS A 45 -3.48 -9.88 -2.78
C LYS A 45 -2.76 -9.84 -1.43
N HIS A 46 -2.17 -8.70 -1.07
CA HIS A 46 -1.40 -8.55 0.18
C HIS A 46 -2.19 -7.89 1.31
N PHE A 47 -3.05 -6.93 0.98
CA PHE A 47 -3.82 -6.12 1.92
C PHE A 47 -5.23 -5.90 1.39
N ALA A 48 -6.24 -6.41 2.11
CA ALA A 48 -7.63 -6.32 1.66
C ALA A 48 -8.22 -4.90 1.77
N ASN A 49 -7.74 -4.09 2.70
CA ASN A 49 -8.22 -2.74 2.97
C ASN A 49 -7.14 -1.89 3.67
N LYS A 50 -7.42 -0.60 3.86
CA LYS A 50 -6.51 0.34 4.53
C LYS A 50 -6.25 -0.01 6.00
N GLU A 51 -7.23 -0.64 6.66
CA GLU A 51 -7.10 -1.07 8.06
C GLU A 51 -6.06 -2.18 8.22
N HIS A 52 -5.92 -3.05 7.23
CA HIS A 52 -4.88 -4.10 7.22
C HIS A 52 -3.47 -3.57 6.96
N ILE A 53 -3.35 -2.33 6.46
CA ILE A 53 -2.05 -1.68 6.22
C ILE A 53 -1.54 -1.00 7.49
N LEU A 54 -2.44 -0.62 8.40
CA LEU A 54 -2.12 -0.04 9.72
C LEU A 54 -1.70 -1.09 10.74
#